data_AF-A0A6L3VTP3-F1
#
_entry.id   AF-A0A6L3VTP3-F1
#
_cell.length_a   1.000
_cell.length_b   1.000
_cell.length_c   1.000
_cell.angle_alpha   90.00
_cell.angle_beta   90.00
_cell.angle_gamma   90.00
#
_symmetry.space_group_name_H-M   'P 1'
#
loop_
_entity.id
_entity.type
_entity.pdbx_description
1 polymer ?
#
loop_
_entity_poly.entity_id
_entity_poly.type
_entity_poly.pdbx_seq_one_letter_code
_entity_poly.pdbx_strand_id
1 'polypeptide(L)' 'MSPDIIAPADGAPGKGVTGWRKSARCAGNGACVEIGSLRGGAVAARDAFDGDTGPVLTFSAAEWRAFASAAKAGRFDLDR' A
#
# COMPACT_ATOMS: atom_id res chain seq x y z
N MET A 1 12.35 -21.56 1.03
CA MET A 1 12.99 -20.44 0.31
C MET A 1 11.95 -19.79 -0.59
N SER A 2 11.19 -18.84 -0.05
CA SER A 2 10.38 -17.93 -0.87
C SER A 2 11.15 -16.62 -0.88
N PRO A 3 11.85 -16.26 -1.96
CA PRO A 3 12.47 -14.95 -2.07
C PRO A 3 11.37 -13.91 -2.40
N ASP A 4 11.64 -12.66 -2.03
CA ASP A 4 10.95 -11.45 -2.49
C ASP A 4 9.62 -11.07 -1.81
N ILE A 5 9.65 -10.96 -0.47
CA ILE A 5 8.84 -9.92 0.19
C ILE A 5 9.62 -8.60 0.06
N ILE A 6 9.27 -7.82 -0.97
CA ILE A 6 9.35 -6.35 -1.01
C ILE A 6 10.75 -5.80 -0.65
N ALA A 7 11.73 -5.97 -1.55
CA ALA A 7 12.92 -5.12 -1.53
C ALA A 7 12.60 -3.76 -2.20
N PRO A 8 13.09 -2.64 -1.65
CA PRO A 8 12.71 -1.31 -2.11
C PRO A 8 13.38 -0.99 -3.44
N ALA A 9 12.60 -0.51 -4.41
CA ALA A 9 13.14 0.15 -5.58
C ALA A 9 13.83 1.47 -5.16
N ASP A 10 15.15 1.41 -4.95
CA ASP A 10 16.14 2.51 -4.92
C ASP A 10 15.63 3.92 -4.59
N GLY A 11 14.95 4.05 -3.46
CA GLY A 11 14.44 5.32 -2.95
C GLY A 11 14.00 5.14 -1.50
N ALA A 12 14.38 6.09 -0.64
CA ALA A 12 13.88 6.13 0.73
C ALA A 12 12.34 5.99 0.73
N PRO A 13 11.75 5.16 1.63
CA PRO A 13 10.32 4.91 1.64
C PRO A 13 9.54 6.24 1.67
N GLY A 14 8.55 6.38 0.79
CA GLY A 14 7.66 7.54 0.74
C GLY A 14 8.20 8.82 0.07
N LYS A 15 9.45 8.88 -0.37
CA LYS A 15 9.97 10.09 -1.02
C LYS A 15 9.33 10.30 -2.40
N GLY A 16 8.61 11.41 -2.56
CA GLY A 16 7.97 11.80 -3.83
C GLY A 16 6.56 11.25 -4.02
N VAL A 17 5.95 10.67 -2.98
CA VAL A 17 4.52 10.34 -3.00
C VAL A 17 3.72 11.64 -2.93
N THR A 18 2.70 11.76 -3.77
CA THR A 18 1.80 12.91 -3.79
C THR A 18 0.35 12.44 -3.71
N GLY A 19 -0.54 13.33 -3.23
CA GLY A 19 -1.98 13.09 -3.22
C GLY A 19 -2.40 11.91 -2.35
N TRP A 20 -1.91 11.83 -1.11
CA TRP A 20 -2.37 10.85 -0.14
C TRP A 20 -3.89 10.93 0.04
N ARG A 21 -4.55 9.78 -0.06
CA ARG A 21 -6.00 9.64 0.12
C ARG A 21 -6.29 8.56 1.15
N LYS A 22 -6.96 8.96 2.22
CA LYS A 22 -7.43 8.08 3.27
C LYS A 22 -8.64 7.26 2.81
N SER A 23 -8.71 6.01 3.24
CA SER A 23 -9.86 5.15 2.99
C SER A 23 -11.14 5.76 3.58
N ALA A 24 -12.21 5.80 2.79
CA ALA A 24 -13.53 6.21 3.26
C ALA A 24 -14.16 5.23 4.27
N ARG A 25 -13.57 4.05 4.48
CA ARG A 25 -14.00 3.03 5.45
C ARG A 25 -13.22 3.09 6.77
N CYS A 26 -12.46 4.15 6.98
CA CYS A 26 -11.76 4.42 8.23
C CYS A 26 -12.78 4.83 9.32
N ALA A 27 -13.19 3.88 10.16
CA ALA A 27 -14.24 4.06 11.17
C ALA A 27 -13.71 4.12 12.62
N GLY A 28 -12.49 4.64 12.82
CA GLY A 28 -11.93 4.91 14.16
C GLY A 28 -11.41 3.69 14.94
N ASN A 29 -11.46 2.50 14.34
CA ASN A 29 -10.97 1.24 14.93
C ASN A 29 -9.51 0.90 14.54
N GLY A 30 -8.71 1.89 14.13
CA GLY A 30 -7.28 1.71 13.86
C GLY A 30 -6.92 0.97 12.55
N ALA A 31 -7.89 0.55 11.74
CA ALA A 31 -7.65 -0.19 10.49
C ALA A 31 -7.63 0.72 9.25
N CYS A 32 -7.09 1.93 9.38
CA CYS A 32 -7.18 2.95 8.35
C CYS A 32 -5.98 2.89 7.41
N VAL A 33 -6.21 2.88 6.10
CA VAL A 33 -5.15 2.85 5.07
C VAL A 33 -5.16 4.15 4.28
N GLU A 34 -3.97 4.65 3.93
CA GLU A 34 -3.77 5.75 2.99
C GLU A 34 -3.05 5.27 1.72
N ILE A 35 -3.51 5.75 0.57
CA ILE A 35 -2.92 5.45 -0.74
C ILE A 35 -2.44 6.75 -1.39
N GLY A 36 -1.23 6.74 -1.95
CA GLY A 36 -0.64 7.87 -2.64
C GLY A 36 -0.09 7.49 -4.01
N SER A 37 0.15 8.49 -4.85
CA SER A 37 0.64 8.31 -6.22
C SER A 37 2.12 8.64 -6.32
N LEU A 38 2.85 7.83 -7.09
CA LEU A 38 4.25 8.01 -7.44
C LEU A 38 4.41 8.24 -8.96
N ARG A 39 5.60 8.66 -9.37
CA ARG A 39 5.94 8.79 -10.81
C ARG A 39 5.74 7.47 -11.54
N GLY A 40 5.38 7.56 -12.83
CA GLY A 40 5.15 6.37 -13.66
C GLY A 40 3.89 5.57 -13.31
N GLY A 41 2.99 6.14 -12.50
CA GLY A 41 1.74 5.48 -12.08
C GLY A 41 1.93 4.43 -10.98
N ALA A 42 3.11 4.38 -10.36
CA ALA A 42 3.33 3.57 -9.17
C ALA A 42 2.46 4.07 -8.00
N VAL A 43 2.20 3.17 -7.06
CA VAL A 43 1.28 3.38 -5.94
C VAL A 43 2.01 3.13 -4.63
N ALA A 44 1.78 4.01 -3.67
CA ALA A 44 2.26 3.85 -2.30
C ALA A 44 1.08 3.57 -1.37
N ALA A 45 1.26 2.67 -0.40
CA ALA A 45 0.27 2.35 0.63
C ALA A 45 0.92 2.39 2.01
N ARG A 46 0.19 2.91 3.00
CA ARG A 46 0.61 2.93 4.41
C ARG A 46 -0.58 2.83 5.36
N ASP A 47 -0.29 2.46 6.60
CA ASP A 47 -1.23 2.66 7.71
C ASP A 47 -1.40 4.17 7.97
N ALA A 48 -2.65 4.61 8.11
CA ALA A 48 -3.00 6.00 8.37
C ALA A 48 -2.75 6.42 9.82
N PHE A 49 -2.64 5.48 10.75
CA PHE A 49 -2.40 5.73 12.17
C PHE A 49 -0.97 6.24 12.39
N ASP A 50 0.01 5.56 11.79
CA ASP A 50 1.43 5.91 11.91
C ASP A 50 1.85 7.06 10.96
N GLY A 51 0.98 7.42 10.00
CA GLY A 51 1.14 8.58 9.13
C GLY A 51 2.51 8.64 8.46
N ASP A 52 3.20 9.78 8.58
CA ASP A 52 4.52 10.00 7.96
C ASP A 52 5.66 9.20 8.61
N THR A 53 5.41 8.61 9.77
CA THR A 53 6.40 7.77 10.49
C THR A 53 6.24 6.28 10.21
N GLY A 54 5.11 5.88 9.62
CA GLY A 54 4.80 4.50 9.29
C GLY A 54 5.56 3.98 8.06
N PRO A 55 5.76 2.66 7.95
CA PRO A 55 6.35 2.06 6.77
C PRO A 55 5.47 2.30 5.54
N VAL A 56 6.11 2.63 4.41
CA VAL A 56 5.45 2.82 3.12
C VAL A 56 5.76 1.65 2.21
N LEU A 57 4.72 0.91 1.81
CA LEU A 57 4.81 -0.11 0.78
C LEU A 57 4.65 0.55 -0.60
N THR A 58 5.50 0.20 -1.56
CA THR A 58 5.43 0.72 -2.92
C THR A 58 5.18 -0.41 -3.91
N PHE A 59 4.34 -0.12 -4.91
CA PHE A 59 3.93 -1.05 -5.94
C PHE A 59 4.05 -0.38 -7.31
N SER A 60 4.49 -1.11 -8.32
CA SER A 60 4.25 -0.71 -9.70
C SER A 60 2.74 -0.64 -10.00
N ALA A 61 2.37 0.04 -11.08
CA ALA A 61 0.98 0.09 -11.53
C ALA A 61 0.41 -1.30 -11.85
N ALA A 62 1.25 -2.24 -12.29
CA ALA A 62 0.84 -3.60 -12.62
C ALA A 62 0.59 -4.42 -11.34
N GLU A 63 1.54 -4.39 -10.40
CA GLU A 63 1.42 -5.09 -9.11
C GLU A 63 0.22 -4.59 -8.32
N TRP A 64 -0.02 -3.27 -8.28
CA TRP A 64 -1.18 -2.72 -7.58
C TRP A 64 -2.51 -3.23 -8.14
N ARG A 65 -2.64 -3.30 -9.48
CA ARG A 65 -3.84 -3.84 -10.13
C ARG A 65 -4.02 -5.32 -9.82
N ALA A 66 -2.95 -6.11 -9.91
CA ALA A 66 -2.97 -7.54 -9.61
C ALA A 66 -3.36 -7.79 -8.14
N PHE A 67 -2.72 -7.07 -7.21
CA PHE A 67 -3.02 -7.12 -5.78
C PHE A 67 -4.49 -6.78 -5.51
N ALA A 68 -4.97 -5.63 -6.01
CA ALA A 68 -6.34 -5.19 -5.78
C ALA A 68 -7.38 -6.17 -6.36
N SER A 69 -7.09 -6.77 -7.52
CA SER A 69 -7.96 -7.80 -8.10
C SER A 69 -7.99 -9.06 -7.24
N ALA A 70 -6.83 -9.53 -6.77
CA ALA A 70 -6.72 -10.72 -5.93
C ALA A 70 -7.37 -10.52 -4.55
N ALA A 71 -7.17 -9.36 -3.93
CA ALA A 71 -7.80 -9.00 -2.67
C ALA A 71 -9.33 -8.96 -2.78
N LYS A 72 -9.88 -8.35 -3.85
CA LYS A 72 -11.33 -8.36 -4.11
C LYS A 72 -11.90 -9.76 -4.34
N ALA A 73 -11.07 -10.69 -4.82
CA ALA A 73 -11.44 -12.09 -5.01
C ALA A 73 -11.30 -12.93 -3.72
N GLY A 74 -10.96 -12.32 -2.57
CA GLY A 74 -10.81 -13.01 -1.29
C GLY A 74 -9.53 -13.85 -1.18
N ARG A 75 -8.56 -13.70 -2.10
CA ARG A 75 -7.34 -14.54 -2.12
C ARG A 75 -6.49 -14.40 -0.85
N PHE A 76 -6.62 -13.28 -0.15
CA PHE A 76 -5.86 -12.96 1.06
C PHE A 76 -6.73 -12.93 2.32
N ASP A 77 -7.96 -13.42 2.23
CA ASP A 77 -8.79 -13.57 3.42
C ASP A 77 -8.16 -14.65 4.30
N LEU A 78 -8.02 -14.37 5.59
CA LEU A 78 -7.47 -15.32 6.53
C LEU A 78 -8.55 -16.36 6.84
N ASP A 79 -8.26 -17.63 6.59
CA ASP A 79 -9.05 -18.74 7.13
C ASP A 79 -9.06 -18.60 8.65
N ARG A 80 -10.25 -18.37 9.21
CA ARG A 80 -10.44 -18.07 10.63
C ARG A 80 -10.15 -19.28 11.53
#